data_AF-A0A2H0NZS1-F1
#
_entry.id   AF-A0A2H0NZS1-F1
#
_cell.length_a   1.000
_cell.length_b   1.000
_cell.length_c   1.000
_cell.angle_alpha   90.00
_cell.angle_beta   90.00
_cell.angle_gamma   90.00
#
_symmetry.space_group_name_H-M   'P 1'
#
loop_
_entity.id
_entity.type
_entity.pdbx_description
1 polymer ?
#
loop_
_entity_poly.entity_id
_entity_poly.type
_entity_poly.pdbx_seq_one_letter_code
_entity_poly.pdbx_strand_id
1 'polypeptide(L)'
;MGDASTYERDRAVARFREMYQEMRRDAEGQRRRQKFIDATAGAFERRMKAIPGDKFPIQEVEALDDIYRAQMRYGRELRMLEHQGLSREEFARRKNALDAEHAKNMENIQGQTGGHSELVTALHGAIEEAARETSHSGNKPSGPGDDIPTGRLPTGYGGYLQDAFPKDPTASEIVAKEQLADGDRAGGLAALDKAIANGGTADAYALRGSLRLESGDYDGAYQDAQKALALNPGDKGALAVLKFAEGRTTPGLASSPAAGTG
;
A
#
# COMPACT_ATOMS: atom_id res chain seq x y z
N MET A 1 -1.36 -30.27 -20.50
CA MET A 1 -0.45 -29.18 -20.87
C MET A 1 -1.05 -27.91 -20.31
N GLY A 2 -0.40 -27.30 -19.31
CA GLY A 2 -0.86 -26.00 -18.79
C GLY A 2 -0.69 -24.94 -19.86
N ASP A 3 -1.66 -24.03 -19.97
CA ASP A 3 -1.57 -22.88 -20.87
C ASP A 3 -0.41 -21.96 -20.41
N ALA A 4 0.26 -21.28 -21.35
CA ALA A 4 1.40 -20.40 -21.09
C ALA A 4 1.15 -19.38 -19.96
N SER A 5 -0.09 -18.90 -19.79
CA SER A 5 -0.52 -18.04 -18.69
C SER A 5 -0.40 -18.71 -17.31
N THR A 6 -0.67 -20.01 -17.23
CA THR A 6 -0.48 -20.79 -15.99
C THR A 6 1.00 -20.91 -15.64
N TYR A 7 1.85 -21.13 -16.65
CA TYR A 7 3.30 -21.22 -16.46
C TYR A 7 3.90 -19.89 -15.98
N GLU A 8 3.52 -18.76 -16.58
CA GLU A 8 4.02 -17.43 -16.18
C GLU A 8 3.57 -17.05 -14.77
N ARG A 9 2.32 -17.38 -14.42
CA ARG A 9 1.82 -17.24 -13.05
C ARG A 9 2.64 -18.05 -12.05
N ASP A 10 2.84 -19.34 -12.32
CA ASP A 10 3.60 -20.21 -11.41
C ASP A 10 5.05 -19.72 -11.26
N ARG A 11 5.66 -19.23 -12.35
CA ARG A 11 6.98 -18.60 -12.33
C ARG A 11 7.00 -17.34 -11.46
N ALA A 12 6.03 -16.45 -11.61
CA ALA A 12 5.95 -15.22 -10.82
C ALA A 12 5.77 -15.53 -9.31
N VAL A 13 4.89 -16.47 -8.96
CA VAL A 13 4.72 -16.95 -7.58
C VAL A 13 5.99 -17.60 -7.04
N ALA A 14 6.73 -18.36 -7.86
CA ALA A 14 7.99 -18.97 -7.47
C ALA A 14 9.07 -17.91 -7.17
N ARG A 15 9.25 -16.91 -8.03
CA ARG A 15 10.17 -15.78 -7.78
C ARG A 15 9.85 -15.08 -6.46
N PHE A 16 8.57 -14.82 -6.24
CA PHE A 16 8.11 -14.20 -5.01
C PHE A 16 8.36 -15.08 -3.76
N ARG A 17 8.24 -16.41 -3.88
CA ARG A 17 8.61 -17.33 -2.79
C ARG A 17 10.10 -17.26 -2.48
N GLU A 18 10.96 -17.18 -3.49
CA GLU A 18 12.41 -17.02 -3.30
C GLU A 18 12.74 -15.72 -2.57
N MET A 19 12.09 -14.61 -2.95
CA MET A 19 12.18 -13.32 -2.26
C MET A 19 11.89 -13.46 -0.77
N TYR A 20 10.81 -14.14 -0.38
CA TYR A 20 10.48 -14.34 1.04
C TYR A 20 11.47 -15.26 1.76
N GLN A 21 12.00 -16.29 1.10
CA GLN A 21 13.04 -17.13 1.70
C GLN A 21 14.33 -16.34 1.94
N GLU A 22 14.67 -15.38 1.09
CA GLU A 22 15.74 -14.42 1.34
C GLU A 22 15.43 -13.54 2.55
N MET A 23 14.25 -12.89 2.59
CA MET A 23 13.83 -12.06 3.74
C MET A 23 13.90 -12.83 5.07
N ARG A 24 13.47 -14.09 5.05
CA ARG A 24 13.47 -14.99 6.22
C ARG A 24 14.89 -15.35 6.67
N ARG A 25 15.83 -15.55 5.72
CA ARG A 25 17.26 -15.75 6.00
C ARG A 25 17.89 -14.50 6.59
N ASP A 26 17.57 -13.32 6.05
CA ASP A 26 18.02 -12.03 6.60
C ASP A 26 17.43 -11.72 7.98
N ALA A 27 16.41 -12.46 8.40
CA ALA A 27 15.81 -12.42 9.73
C ALA A 27 16.34 -13.54 10.65
N GLU A 28 17.41 -14.26 10.28
CA GLU A 28 17.99 -15.30 11.12
C GLU A 28 18.39 -14.74 12.50
N GLY A 29 18.05 -15.50 13.55
CA GLY A 29 18.17 -15.05 14.94
C GLY A 29 16.99 -14.19 15.44
N GLN A 30 16.15 -13.66 14.55
CA GLN A 30 15.00 -12.82 14.90
C GLN A 30 13.68 -13.60 14.83
N ARG A 31 13.45 -14.51 15.80
CA ARG A 31 12.31 -15.45 15.79
C ARG A 31 10.94 -14.78 15.55
N ARG A 32 10.70 -13.62 16.17
CA ARG A 32 9.43 -12.88 16.00
C ARG A 32 9.25 -12.41 14.55
N ARG A 33 10.33 -11.88 13.95
CA ARG A 33 10.34 -11.40 12.57
C ARG A 33 10.18 -12.56 11.58
N GLN A 34 10.87 -13.68 11.79
CA GLN A 34 10.69 -14.88 10.96
C GLN A 34 9.25 -15.39 11.01
N LYS A 35 8.64 -15.46 12.20
CA LYS A 35 7.23 -15.86 12.33
C LYS A 35 6.28 -14.94 11.55
N PHE A 36 6.52 -13.63 11.60
CA PHE A 36 5.73 -12.64 10.86
C PHE A 36 5.90 -12.77 9.34
N ILE A 37 7.14 -12.96 8.87
CA ILE A 37 7.45 -13.20 7.45
C ILE A 37 6.75 -14.48 6.97
N ASP A 38 6.87 -15.57 7.73
CA ASP A 38 6.27 -16.86 7.40
C ASP A 38 4.73 -16.77 7.34
N ALA A 39 4.11 -16.08 8.30
CA ALA A 39 2.66 -15.84 8.32
C ALA A 39 2.20 -15.00 7.13
N THR A 40 2.92 -13.90 6.84
CA THR A 40 2.62 -13.01 5.70
C THR A 40 2.74 -13.77 4.38
N ALA A 41 3.83 -14.53 4.19
CA ALA A 41 4.05 -15.32 2.99
C ALA A 41 2.93 -16.35 2.78
N GLY A 42 2.55 -17.08 3.82
CA GLY A 42 1.46 -18.04 3.75
C GLY A 42 0.11 -17.38 3.42
N ALA A 43 -0.22 -16.26 4.08
CA ALA A 43 -1.46 -15.54 3.86
C ALA A 43 -1.53 -14.91 2.46
N PHE A 44 -0.40 -14.45 1.95
CA PHE A 44 -0.29 -13.88 0.61
C PHE A 44 -0.39 -14.95 -0.47
N GLU A 45 0.33 -16.07 -0.36
CA GLU A 45 0.25 -17.17 -1.33
C GLU A 45 -1.20 -17.69 -1.48
N ARG A 46 -1.94 -17.78 -0.37
CA ARG A 46 -3.37 -18.15 -0.40
C ARG A 46 -4.19 -17.15 -1.20
N ARG A 47 -3.97 -15.85 -1.00
CA ARG A 47 -4.69 -14.78 -1.72
C ARG A 47 -4.33 -14.78 -3.20
N MET A 48 -3.06 -14.89 -3.56
CA MET A 48 -2.62 -14.95 -4.95
C MET A 48 -3.22 -16.14 -5.70
N LYS A 49 -3.33 -17.31 -5.06
CA LYS A 49 -3.99 -18.49 -5.64
C LYS A 49 -5.48 -18.29 -5.89
N ALA A 50 -6.14 -17.42 -5.12
CA ALA A 50 -7.55 -17.11 -5.28
C ALA A 50 -7.82 -16.11 -6.40
N ILE A 51 -6.79 -15.41 -6.91
CA ILE A 51 -6.95 -14.47 -8.02
C ILE A 51 -7.23 -15.23 -9.32
N PRO A 52 -8.34 -14.90 -10.03
CA PRO A 52 -8.68 -15.52 -11.31
C PRO A 52 -7.56 -15.48 -12.35
N GLY A 53 -7.59 -16.44 -13.27
CA GLY A 53 -6.72 -16.59 -14.46
C GLY A 53 -6.28 -15.26 -15.08
N ASP A 54 -7.31 -14.60 -15.56
CA ASP A 54 -7.37 -13.36 -16.33
C ASP A 54 -7.06 -12.10 -15.53
N LYS A 55 -7.10 -12.17 -14.19
CA LYS A 55 -6.88 -11.02 -13.30
C LYS A 55 -5.54 -11.03 -12.58
N PHE A 56 -4.72 -12.05 -12.82
CA PHE A 56 -3.47 -12.20 -12.08
C PHE A 56 -2.43 -11.19 -12.52
N PRO A 57 -1.89 -10.36 -11.60
CA PRO A 57 -1.02 -9.25 -11.93
C PRO A 57 0.44 -9.72 -12.07
N ILE A 58 0.76 -10.44 -13.17
CA ILE A 58 2.07 -11.07 -13.37
C ILE A 58 3.19 -10.01 -13.32
N GLN A 59 3.03 -8.91 -14.05
CA GLN A 59 4.05 -7.86 -14.17
C GLN A 59 4.31 -7.17 -12.82
N GLU A 60 3.27 -6.93 -12.03
CA GLU A 60 3.39 -6.30 -10.73
C GLU A 60 4.00 -7.23 -9.69
N VAL A 61 3.73 -8.54 -9.77
CA VAL A 61 4.38 -9.55 -8.92
C VAL A 61 5.88 -9.61 -9.21
N GLU A 62 6.27 -9.57 -10.49
CA GLU A 62 7.68 -9.52 -10.89
C GLU A 62 8.34 -8.20 -10.46
N ALA A 63 7.64 -7.07 -10.64
CA ALA A 63 8.11 -5.76 -10.19
C ALA A 63 8.32 -5.69 -8.68
N LEU A 64 7.48 -6.35 -7.88
CA LEU A 64 7.64 -6.39 -6.42
C LEU A 64 8.95 -7.06 -5.98
N ASP A 65 9.33 -8.19 -6.62
CA ASP A 65 10.62 -8.84 -6.40
C ASP A 65 11.78 -7.92 -6.83
N ASP A 66 11.64 -7.27 -7.99
CA ASP A 66 12.68 -6.37 -8.51
C ASP A 66 12.88 -5.14 -7.61
N ILE A 67 11.80 -4.58 -7.06
CA ILE A 67 11.81 -3.49 -6.07
C ILE A 67 12.52 -3.94 -4.79
N TYR A 68 12.13 -5.08 -4.23
CA TYR A 68 12.77 -5.61 -3.03
C TYR A 68 14.28 -5.78 -3.25
N ARG A 69 14.67 -6.41 -4.35
CA ARG A 69 16.08 -6.63 -4.68
C ARG A 69 16.84 -5.33 -4.91
N ALA A 70 16.21 -4.33 -5.54
CA ALA A 70 16.80 -3.01 -5.73
C ALA A 70 17.07 -2.31 -4.40
N GLN A 71 16.12 -2.33 -3.46
CA GLN A 71 16.30 -1.77 -2.13
C GLN A 71 17.39 -2.50 -1.34
N MET A 72 17.43 -3.82 -1.41
CA MET A 72 18.44 -4.61 -0.72
C MET A 72 19.85 -4.38 -1.28
N ARG A 73 19.98 -4.18 -2.61
CA ARG A 73 21.26 -3.77 -3.23
C ARG A 73 21.69 -2.40 -2.72
N TYR A 74 20.81 -1.40 -2.80
CA TYR A 74 21.08 -0.05 -2.31
C TYR A 74 21.52 -0.05 -0.84
N GLY A 75 20.81 -0.75 0.04
CA GLY A 75 21.16 -0.84 1.46
C GLY A 75 22.51 -1.51 1.73
N ARG A 76 22.88 -2.55 0.95
CA ARG A 76 24.21 -3.16 1.06
C ARG A 76 25.31 -2.20 0.60
N GLU A 77 25.11 -1.52 -0.52
CA GLU A 77 26.08 -0.57 -1.07
C GLU A 77 26.28 0.65 -0.17
N LEU A 78 25.19 1.19 0.40
CA LEU A 78 25.27 2.28 1.36
C LEU A 78 26.10 1.89 2.59
N ARG A 79 25.86 0.70 3.17
CA ARG A 79 26.68 0.20 4.29
C ARG A 79 28.15 0.03 3.91
N MET A 80 28.43 -0.44 2.69
CA MET A 80 29.81 -0.54 2.21
C MET A 80 30.47 0.84 2.14
N LEU A 81 29.76 1.87 1.65
CA LEU A 81 30.26 3.25 1.64
C LEU A 81 30.53 3.78 3.05
N GLU A 82 29.64 3.50 4.01
CA GLU A 82 29.79 3.93 5.41
C GLU A 82 31.04 3.34 6.08
N HIS A 83 31.44 2.13 5.69
CA HIS A 83 32.61 1.44 6.25
C HIS A 83 33.94 1.70 5.49
N GLN A 84 33.93 2.48 4.41
CA GLN A 84 35.13 2.74 3.59
C GLN A 84 36.11 3.78 4.18
N GLY A 85 35.78 4.42 5.30
CA GLY A 85 36.63 5.44 5.92
C GLY A 85 36.81 6.70 5.06
N LEU A 86 35.81 7.01 4.21
CA LEU A 86 35.83 8.15 3.29
C LEU A 86 35.80 9.49 4.04
N SER A 87 36.30 10.55 3.40
CA SER A 87 36.04 11.92 3.86
C SER A 87 34.54 12.23 3.77
N ARG A 88 34.06 13.21 4.56
CA ARG A 88 32.65 13.63 4.52
C ARG A 88 32.20 14.04 3.11
N GLU A 89 33.05 14.77 2.38
CA GLU A 89 32.75 15.22 1.02
C GLU A 89 32.67 14.05 0.04
N GLU A 90 33.62 13.12 0.09
CA GLU A 90 33.64 11.97 -0.80
C GLU A 90 32.49 11.00 -0.50
N PHE A 91 32.17 10.78 0.78
CA PHE A 91 31.00 10.01 1.19
C PHE A 91 29.71 10.65 0.64
N ALA A 92 29.52 11.95 0.84
CA ALA A 92 28.33 12.65 0.35
C ALA A 92 28.21 12.56 -1.18
N ARG A 93 29.31 12.74 -1.91
CA ARG A 93 29.34 12.60 -3.37
C ARG A 93 28.94 11.20 -3.83
N ARG A 94 29.50 10.16 -3.23
CA ARG A 94 29.20 8.76 -3.58
C ARG A 94 27.78 8.36 -3.19
N LYS A 95 27.33 8.79 -2.02
CA LYS A 95 25.95 8.58 -1.59
C LYS A 95 24.97 9.23 -2.56
N ASN A 96 25.19 10.47 -2.97
CA ASN A 96 24.31 11.15 -3.92
C ASN A 96 24.25 10.43 -5.27
N ALA A 97 25.37 9.88 -5.75
CA ALA A 97 25.41 9.09 -6.98
C ALA A 97 24.61 7.78 -6.82
N LEU A 98 24.78 7.08 -5.69
CA LEU A 98 24.04 5.88 -5.34
C LEU A 98 22.53 6.15 -5.21
N ASP A 99 22.16 7.26 -4.57
CA ASP A 99 20.76 7.71 -4.44
C ASP A 99 20.13 7.94 -5.82
N ALA A 100 20.86 8.61 -6.73
CA ALA A 100 20.39 8.89 -8.08
C ALA A 100 20.24 7.62 -8.92
N GLU A 101 21.18 6.68 -8.81
CA GLU A 101 21.09 5.38 -9.48
C GLU A 101 19.90 4.57 -8.95
N HIS A 102 19.74 4.51 -7.63
CA HIS A 102 18.62 3.82 -7.01
C HIS A 102 17.28 4.42 -7.45
N ALA A 103 17.15 5.75 -7.42
CA ALA A 103 15.95 6.45 -7.86
C ALA A 103 15.60 6.12 -9.33
N LYS A 104 16.59 6.15 -10.23
CA LYS A 104 16.37 5.79 -11.64
C LYS A 104 15.95 4.33 -11.82
N ASN A 105 16.55 3.41 -11.07
CA ASN A 105 16.18 2.01 -11.10
C ASN A 105 14.74 1.80 -10.61
N MET A 106 14.36 2.48 -9.54
CA MET A 106 12.99 2.46 -9.01
C MET A 106 11.98 3.04 -9.99
N GLU A 107 12.27 4.19 -10.61
CA GLU A 107 11.40 4.81 -11.62
C GLU A 107 11.16 3.86 -12.81
N ASN A 108 12.21 3.18 -13.29
CA ASN A 108 12.08 2.20 -14.37
C ASN A 108 11.15 1.04 -14.00
N ILE A 109 11.28 0.50 -12.78
CA ILE A 109 10.44 -0.62 -12.30
C ILE A 109 8.99 -0.13 -12.08
N GLN A 110 8.80 1.04 -11.50
CA GLN A 110 7.48 1.66 -11.31
C GLN A 110 6.80 2.02 -12.64
N GLY A 111 7.59 2.32 -13.69
CA GLY A 111 7.07 2.53 -15.04
C GLY A 111 6.39 1.29 -15.64
N GLN A 112 6.66 0.11 -15.07
CA GLN A 112 6.08 -1.16 -15.47
C GLN A 112 4.85 -1.56 -14.63
N THR A 113 4.54 -0.82 -13.55
CA THR A 113 3.36 -1.07 -12.71
C THR A 113 2.27 -0.03 -13.01
N GLY A 114 1.00 -0.44 -13.04
CA GLY A 114 -0.09 0.47 -13.38
C GLY A 114 -1.45 0.04 -12.86
N GLY A 115 -2.26 1.03 -12.43
CA GLY A 115 -3.65 0.84 -12.03
C GLY A 115 -3.84 0.25 -10.63
N HIS A 116 -5.11 -0.06 -10.31
CA HIS A 116 -5.50 -0.76 -9.09
C HIS A 116 -5.19 -2.26 -9.25
N SER A 117 -4.24 -2.77 -8.47
CA SER A 117 -3.77 -4.14 -8.58
C SER A 117 -4.31 -5.03 -7.46
N GLU A 118 -4.85 -6.20 -7.83
CA GLU A 118 -5.19 -7.28 -6.89
C GLU A 118 -3.99 -7.66 -6.00
N LEU A 119 -2.76 -7.37 -6.47
CA LEU A 119 -1.53 -7.55 -5.71
C LEU A 119 -1.48 -6.71 -4.43
N VAL A 120 -1.76 -5.40 -4.54
CA VAL A 120 -1.66 -4.46 -3.41
C VAL A 120 -2.67 -4.85 -2.33
N THR A 121 -3.90 -5.17 -2.76
CA THR A 121 -4.95 -5.69 -1.88
C THR A 121 -4.54 -7.01 -1.23
N ALA A 122 -3.99 -7.95 -2.02
CA ALA A 122 -3.57 -9.25 -1.51
C ALA A 122 -2.44 -9.11 -0.47
N LEU A 123 -1.46 -8.25 -0.74
CA LEU A 123 -0.31 -8.02 0.14
C LEU A 123 -0.71 -7.30 1.41
N HIS A 124 -1.52 -6.24 1.31
CA HIS A 124 -2.07 -5.55 2.45
C HIS A 124 -2.86 -6.50 3.35
N GLY A 125 -3.80 -7.27 2.79
CA GLY A 125 -4.62 -8.21 3.56
C GLY A 125 -3.79 -9.33 4.20
N ALA A 126 -2.72 -9.78 3.55
CA ALA A 126 -1.80 -10.77 4.12
C ALA A 126 -1.01 -10.23 5.31
N ILE A 127 -0.55 -8.99 5.22
CA ILE A 127 0.17 -8.29 6.30
C ILE A 127 -0.76 -8.09 7.50
N GLU A 128 -1.99 -7.64 7.28
CA GLU A 128 -2.95 -7.48 8.38
C GLU A 128 -3.30 -8.82 9.05
N GLU A 129 -3.47 -9.89 8.27
CA GLU A 129 -3.70 -11.23 8.80
C GLU A 129 -2.52 -11.70 9.65
N ALA A 130 -1.31 -11.60 9.12
CA ALA A 130 -0.09 -11.94 9.85
C ALA A 130 0.06 -11.12 11.13
N ALA A 131 -0.27 -9.83 11.09
CA ALA A 131 -0.25 -8.96 12.27
C ALA A 131 -1.21 -9.49 13.35
N ARG A 132 -2.45 -9.86 12.99
CA ARG A 132 -3.43 -10.43 13.93
C ARG A 132 -2.95 -11.76 14.52
N GLU A 133 -2.42 -12.65 13.69
CA GLU A 133 -1.95 -13.99 14.11
C GLU A 133 -0.72 -13.93 15.02
N THR A 134 0.14 -12.93 14.83
CA THR A 134 1.41 -12.82 15.56
C THR A 134 1.33 -11.88 16.77
N SER A 135 0.31 -11.01 16.83
CA SER A 135 0.00 -10.20 18.01
C SER A 135 -0.45 -11.09 19.18
N HIS A 136 0.28 -11.06 20.30
CA HIS A 136 -0.10 -11.78 21.52
C HIS A 136 -0.92 -10.84 22.42
N SER A 137 -2.16 -11.23 22.76
CA SER A 137 -3.05 -10.61 23.76
C SER A 137 -3.58 -9.21 23.44
N GLY A 138 -4.84 -9.11 22.95
CA GLY A 138 -5.88 -8.15 23.37
C GLY A 138 -5.63 -6.63 23.29
N ASN A 139 -4.39 -6.19 23.06
CA ASN A 139 -3.97 -4.82 22.88
C ASN A 139 -3.55 -4.68 21.43
N LYS A 140 -4.09 -3.64 20.78
CA LYS A 140 -3.57 -3.09 19.53
C LYS A 140 -2.04 -3.01 19.68
N PRO A 141 -1.22 -3.55 18.75
CA PRO A 141 0.22 -3.51 18.90
C PRO A 141 0.65 -2.04 19.00
N SER A 142 0.97 -1.60 20.22
CA SER A 142 1.53 -0.28 20.47
C SER A 142 3.00 -0.32 20.11
N GLY A 143 3.25 -0.18 18.80
CA GLY A 143 4.53 0.09 18.16
C GLY A 143 5.60 -0.99 18.30
N PRO A 144 6.62 -0.92 17.44
CA PRO A 144 7.94 -1.36 17.82
C PRO A 144 8.90 -0.21 17.53
N GLY A 145 9.42 0.31 18.63
CA GLY A 145 10.85 0.45 18.67
C GLY A 145 11.47 -0.92 18.40
N ASP A 146 12.41 -0.88 17.46
CA ASP A 146 13.67 -1.62 17.52
C ASP A 146 13.72 -2.96 16.75
N ASP A 147 14.41 -2.84 15.60
CA ASP A 147 15.24 -3.84 14.92
C ASP A 147 14.63 -4.68 13.79
N ILE A 148 14.35 -3.99 12.67
CA ILE A 148 14.54 -4.54 11.32
C ILE A 148 15.51 -3.62 10.53
N PRO A 149 16.66 -4.11 10.05
CA PRO A 149 17.68 -3.32 9.34
C PRO A 149 17.30 -3.00 7.86
N THR A 150 16.03 -2.70 7.61
CA THR A 150 15.52 -2.01 6.40
C THR A 150 14.44 -0.95 6.71
N GLY A 151 14.12 -0.67 7.98
CA GLY A 151 13.48 0.60 8.33
C GLY A 151 12.00 0.82 7.99
N ARG A 152 11.13 -0.21 8.04
CA ARG A 152 9.70 -0.12 8.49
C ARG A 152 9.01 -1.48 8.36
N LEU A 153 8.46 -2.02 9.46
CA LEU A 153 7.02 -2.04 9.73
C LEU A 153 6.73 -2.54 11.14
N PRO A 154 5.76 -1.95 11.89
CA PRO A 154 4.30 -2.22 11.87
C PRO A 154 3.44 -0.98 12.25
N THR A 155 3.87 0.22 11.83
CA THR A 155 2.99 1.35 11.48
C THR A 155 3.71 2.09 10.33
N GLY A 156 3.27 1.92 9.07
CA GLY A 156 3.88 2.61 7.92
C GLY A 156 4.27 1.75 6.71
N TYR A 157 3.54 0.68 6.35
CA TYR A 157 3.82 -0.09 5.12
C TYR A 157 3.21 0.58 3.91
N GLY A 158 2.16 1.38 4.13
CA GLY A 158 1.49 2.11 3.07
C GLY A 158 2.52 2.90 2.26
N GLY A 159 3.51 3.50 2.92
CA GLY A 159 4.60 4.23 2.24
C GLY A 159 5.37 3.34 1.26
N TYR A 160 5.78 2.14 1.69
CA TYR A 160 6.44 1.18 0.81
C TYR A 160 5.55 0.77 -0.37
N LEU A 161 4.28 0.46 -0.11
CA LEU A 161 3.32 0.11 -1.17
C LEU A 161 3.11 1.27 -2.14
N GLN A 162 3.02 2.48 -1.62
CA GLN A 162 2.83 3.69 -2.42
C GLN A 162 4.08 3.99 -3.25
N ASP A 163 5.27 3.74 -2.73
CA ASP A 163 6.50 3.88 -3.50
C ASP A 163 6.60 2.76 -4.54
N ALA A 164 6.23 1.53 -4.21
CA ALA A 164 6.24 0.41 -5.15
C ALA A 164 5.18 0.53 -6.26
N PHE A 165 4.01 1.06 -5.90
CA PHE A 165 2.82 1.15 -6.74
C PHE A 165 2.26 2.59 -6.70
N PRO A 166 3.00 3.59 -7.22
CA PRO A 166 2.67 5.01 -7.03
C PRO A 166 1.41 5.47 -7.74
N LYS A 167 0.91 4.68 -8.68
CA LYS A 167 -0.33 4.90 -9.43
C LYS A 167 -1.49 4.04 -8.93
N ASP A 168 -1.26 3.17 -7.94
CA ASP A 168 -2.31 2.37 -7.35
C ASP A 168 -3.05 3.22 -6.30
N PRO A 169 -4.36 3.45 -6.44
CA PRO A 169 -5.12 4.25 -5.49
C PRO A 169 -5.20 3.59 -4.11
N THR A 170 -5.21 2.25 -4.03
CA THR A 170 -5.26 1.47 -2.79
C THR A 170 -3.98 1.62 -1.99
N ALA A 171 -2.83 1.74 -2.66
CA ALA A 171 -1.56 1.99 -1.97
C ALA A 171 -1.59 3.34 -1.20
N SER A 172 -2.12 4.39 -1.83
CA SER A 172 -2.27 5.71 -1.18
C SER A 172 -3.40 5.71 -0.14
N GLU A 173 -4.46 4.95 -0.34
CA GLU A 173 -5.53 4.75 0.64
C GLU A 173 -5.01 4.07 1.92
N ILE A 174 -4.11 3.08 1.81
CA ILE A 174 -3.48 2.44 2.97
C ILE A 174 -2.65 3.47 3.75
N VAL A 175 -1.88 4.32 3.06
CA VAL A 175 -1.15 5.43 3.71
C VAL A 175 -2.12 6.34 4.46
N ALA A 176 -3.25 6.69 3.85
CA ALA A 176 -4.26 7.51 4.51
C ALA A 176 -4.80 6.85 5.77
N LYS A 177 -5.17 5.57 5.71
CA LYS A 177 -5.67 4.80 6.86
C LYS A 177 -4.63 4.76 8.00
N GLU A 178 -3.35 4.58 7.68
CA GLU A 178 -2.26 4.62 8.66
C GLU A 178 -2.12 5.99 9.32
N GLN A 179 -2.04 7.06 8.53
CA GLN A 179 -1.90 8.43 9.04
C GLN A 179 -3.11 8.86 9.90
N LEU A 180 -4.33 8.50 9.47
CA LEU A 180 -5.54 8.76 10.26
C LEU A 180 -5.56 7.98 11.56
N ALA A 181 -5.08 6.74 11.58
CA ALA A 181 -4.95 5.95 12.80
C ALA A 181 -3.91 6.54 13.77
N ASP A 182 -2.87 7.18 13.24
CA ASP A 182 -1.85 7.92 13.99
C ASP A 182 -2.33 9.33 14.43
N GLY A 183 -3.53 9.74 14.01
CA GLY A 183 -4.12 11.06 14.30
C GLY A 183 -3.62 12.18 13.40
N ASP A 184 -2.76 11.90 12.43
CA ASP A 184 -2.32 12.85 11.41
C ASP A 184 -3.40 13.02 10.33
N ARG A 185 -4.38 13.86 10.65
CA ARG A 185 -5.48 14.19 9.73
C ARG A 185 -5.00 14.88 8.45
N ALA A 186 -3.98 15.72 8.54
CA ALA A 186 -3.47 16.47 7.39
C ALA A 186 -2.76 15.54 6.40
N GLY A 187 -1.89 14.66 6.93
CA GLY A 187 -1.31 13.58 6.14
C GLY A 187 -2.38 12.71 5.52
N GLY A 188 -3.34 12.23 6.32
CA GLY A 188 -4.42 11.37 5.86
C GLY A 188 -5.23 11.96 4.70
N LEU A 189 -5.60 13.25 4.79
CA LEU A 189 -6.28 13.95 3.69
C LEU A 189 -5.42 14.03 2.42
N ALA A 190 -4.13 14.36 2.54
CA ALA A 190 -3.23 14.42 1.40
C ALA A 190 -3.08 13.05 0.71
N ALA A 191 -3.03 11.97 1.48
CA ALA A 191 -2.97 10.61 0.96
C ALA A 191 -4.29 10.19 0.29
N LEU A 192 -5.46 10.60 0.84
CA LEU A 192 -6.76 10.38 0.21
C LEU A 192 -6.90 11.15 -1.11
N ASP A 193 -6.43 12.40 -1.16
CA ASP A 193 -6.43 13.19 -2.40
C ASP A 193 -5.58 12.52 -3.48
N LYS A 194 -4.42 11.97 -3.08
CA LYS A 194 -3.58 11.18 -3.99
C LYS A 194 -4.26 9.89 -4.46
N ALA A 195 -4.91 9.15 -3.56
CA ALA A 195 -5.67 7.94 -3.92
C ALA A 195 -6.76 8.27 -4.96
N ILE A 196 -7.47 9.38 -4.76
CA ILE A 196 -8.53 9.83 -5.67
C ILE A 196 -7.98 10.28 -7.02
N ALA A 197 -6.85 10.99 -7.04
CA ALA A 197 -6.16 11.37 -8.28
C ALA A 197 -5.70 10.15 -9.10
N ASN A 198 -5.37 9.04 -8.43
CA ASN A 198 -4.93 7.78 -9.02
C ASN A 198 -6.08 6.84 -9.43
N GLY A 199 -7.32 7.35 -9.51
CA GLY A 199 -8.50 6.58 -9.93
C GLY A 199 -9.57 6.46 -8.86
N GLY A 200 -9.18 6.62 -7.58
CA GLY A 200 -10.08 6.57 -6.43
C GLY A 200 -10.67 5.19 -6.14
N THR A 201 -10.95 4.95 -4.88
CA THR A 201 -11.66 3.77 -4.39
C THR A 201 -12.90 4.22 -3.62
N ALA A 202 -13.89 3.33 -3.48
CA ALA A 202 -15.07 3.63 -2.65
C ALA A 202 -14.65 4.06 -1.24
N ASP A 203 -13.71 3.33 -0.63
CA ASP A 203 -13.15 3.62 0.68
C ASP A 203 -12.46 4.99 0.74
N ALA A 204 -11.66 5.37 -0.26
CA ALA A 204 -10.98 6.66 -0.28
C ALA A 204 -11.98 7.82 -0.34
N TYR A 205 -13.01 7.72 -1.18
CA TYR A 205 -14.09 8.71 -1.22
C TYR A 205 -14.87 8.74 0.10
N ALA A 206 -15.24 7.58 0.66
CA ALA A 206 -16.00 7.50 1.91
C ALA A 206 -15.22 8.10 3.10
N LEU A 207 -13.92 7.82 3.20
CA LEU A 207 -13.03 8.36 4.22
C LEU A 207 -12.88 9.86 4.07
N ARG A 208 -12.61 10.36 2.86
CA ARG A 208 -12.48 11.81 2.64
C ARG A 208 -13.79 12.54 2.91
N GLY A 209 -14.92 11.97 2.50
CA GLY A 209 -16.25 12.50 2.79
C GLY A 209 -16.54 12.57 4.28
N SER A 210 -16.15 11.55 5.05
CA SER A 210 -16.27 11.55 6.52
C SER A 210 -15.43 12.66 7.15
N LEU A 211 -14.19 12.84 6.69
CA LEU A 211 -13.32 13.91 7.20
C LEU A 211 -13.85 15.30 6.83
N ARG A 212 -14.40 15.46 5.63
CA ARG A 212 -15.04 16.72 5.21
C ARG A 212 -16.27 17.03 6.05
N LEU A 213 -17.11 16.03 6.31
CA LEU A 213 -18.31 16.15 7.14
C LEU A 213 -17.95 16.66 8.55
N GLU A 214 -16.93 16.06 9.16
CA GLU A 214 -16.43 16.48 10.48
C GLU A 214 -15.84 17.90 10.47
N SER A 215 -15.25 18.33 9.35
CA SER A 215 -14.73 19.70 9.18
C SER A 215 -15.81 20.73 8.83
N GLY A 216 -17.06 20.31 8.63
CA GLY A 216 -18.18 21.18 8.24
C GLY A 216 -18.28 21.46 6.74
N ASP A 217 -17.45 20.83 5.91
CA ASP A 217 -17.57 20.87 4.45
C ASP A 217 -18.64 19.87 3.99
N TYR A 218 -19.91 20.26 4.19
CA TYR A 218 -21.06 19.41 3.87
C TYR A 218 -21.23 19.15 2.38
N ASP A 219 -20.93 20.14 1.53
CA ASP A 219 -21.01 20.00 0.07
C ASP A 219 -19.97 19.00 -0.44
N GLY A 220 -18.72 19.16 -0.01
CA GLY A 220 -17.64 18.25 -0.37
C GLY A 220 -17.86 16.84 0.20
N ALA A 221 -18.40 16.73 1.41
CA ALA A 221 -18.77 15.44 2.01
C ALA A 221 -19.87 14.72 1.22
N TYR A 222 -20.90 15.46 0.80
CA TYR A 222 -22.01 14.93 0.01
C TYR A 222 -21.53 14.40 -1.35
N GLN A 223 -20.70 15.17 -2.06
CA GLN A 223 -20.14 14.76 -3.35
C GLN A 223 -19.26 13.51 -3.23
N ASP A 224 -18.37 13.46 -2.24
CA ASP A 224 -17.53 12.29 -2.02
C ASP A 224 -18.36 11.06 -1.65
N ALA A 225 -19.38 11.21 -0.80
CA ALA A 225 -20.29 10.12 -0.46
C ALA A 225 -21.06 9.58 -1.67
N GLN A 226 -21.51 10.44 -2.59
CA GLN A 226 -22.13 10.02 -3.85
C GLN A 226 -21.16 9.21 -4.72
N LYS A 227 -19.90 9.66 -4.82
CA LYS A 227 -18.87 8.94 -5.57
C LYS A 227 -18.57 7.58 -4.96
N ALA A 228 -18.44 7.49 -3.64
CA ALA A 228 -18.27 6.23 -2.93
C ALA A 228 -19.42 5.27 -3.18
N LEU A 229 -20.68 5.74 -3.10
CA LEU A 229 -21.87 4.91 -3.35
C LEU A 229 -22.04 4.51 -4.81
N ALA A 230 -21.56 5.31 -5.76
CA ALA A 230 -21.52 4.93 -7.17
C ALA A 230 -20.55 3.76 -7.42
N LEU A 231 -19.45 3.71 -6.68
CA LEU A 231 -18.46 2.61 -6.75
C LEU A 231 -18.89 1.39 -5.93
N ASN A 232 -19.49 1.62 -4.76
CA ASN A 232 -20.00 0.59 -3.87
C ASN A 232 -21.35 1.03 -3.29
N PRO A 233 -22.48 0.64 -3.91
CA PRO A 233 -23.82 1.01 -3.42
C PRO A 233 -24.14 0.53 -2.00
N GLY A 234 -23.39 -0.45 -1.49
CA GLY A 234 -23.55 -1.01 -0.15
C GLY A 234 -22.68 -0.36 0.93
N ASP A 235 -21.90 0.67 0.60
CA ASP A 235 -21.03 1.34 1.56
C ASP A 235 -21.85 2.08 2.63
N LYS A 236 -21.87 1.50 3.83
CA LYS A 236 -22.60 2.05 4.97
C LYS A 236 -22.01 3.36 5.49
N GLY A 237 -20.69 3.53 5.38
CA GLY A 237 -19.99 4.75 5.80
C GLY A 237 -20.37 5.89 4.88
N ALA A 238 -20.28 5.68 3.57
CA ALA A 238 -20.71 6.65 2.57
C ALA A 238 -22.19 6.99 2.70
N LEU A 239 -23.06 5.99 2.91
CA LEU A 239 -24.49 6.23 3.13
C LEU A 239 -24.76 7.08 4.38
N ALA A 240 -24.01 6.87 5.46
CA ALA A 240 -24.10 7.68 6.66
C ALA A 240 -23.68 9.13 6.37
N VAL A 241 -22.52 9.33 5.72
CA VAL A 241 -22.03 10.66 5.33
C VAL A 241 -23.05 11.39 4.47
N LEU A 242 -23.59 10.73 3.45
CA LEU A 242 -24.59 11.30 2.54
C LEU A 242 -25.79 11.84 3.32
N LYS A 243 -26.38 11.01 4.20
CA LYS A 243 -27.55 11.39 5.01
C LYS A 243 -27.26 12.55 5.96
N PHE A 244 -26.08 12.58 6.57
CA PHE A 244 -25.70 13.67 7.47
C PHE A 244 -25.43 14.99 6.73
N ALA A 245 -24.93 14.92 5.49
CA ALA A 245 -24.64 16.08 4.67
C ALA A 245 -25.89 16.65 3.98
N GLU A 246 -26.81 15.80 3.50
CA GLU A 246 -27.96 16.16 2.64
C GLU A 246 -28.72 17.43 3.09
N GLY A 247 -29.10 17.53 4.36
CA GLY A 247 -29.83 18.68 4.92
C GLY A 247 -28.99 19.90 5.29
N ARG A 248 -27.68 19.85 5.03
CA ARG A 248 -26.70 20.92 5.34
C ARG A 248 -25.92 21.37 4.10
N THR A 249 -26.25 20.79 2.94
CA THR A 249 -25.67 21.19 1.66
C THR A 249 -26.28 22.49 1.14
N THR A 250 -25.58 23.11 0.20
CA THR A 250 -26.12 24.22 -0.58
C THR A 250 -27.42 23.81 -1.28
N PRO A 251 -28.48 24.64 -1.22
CA PRO A 251 -29.74 24.34 -1.89
C PRO A 251 -29.55 24.06 -3.38
N GLY A 252 -30.00 22.90 -3.86
CA GLY A 252 -29.83 22.46 -5.25
C GLY A 252 -28.84 21.31 -5.45
N LEU A 253 -27.89 21.12 -4.54
CA LEU A 253 -26.92 20.02 -4.62
C LEU A 253 -27.58 18.67 -4.30
N ALA A 254 -28.38 18.61 -3.23
CA ALA A 254 -29.11 17.42 -2.80
C ALA A 254 -30.31 17.06 -3.69
N SER A 255 -30.85 18.02 -4.45
CA SER A 255 -32.02 17.83 -5.31
C SER A 255 -31.68 17.43 -6.75
N SER A 256 -30.40 17.34 -7.11
CA SER A 256 -29.97 16.72 -8.36
C SER A 256 -29.90 15.19 -8.17
N PRO A 257 -30.82 14.40 -8.76
CA PRO A 257 -30.67 12.96 -8.75
C PRO A 257 -29.36 12.62 -9.45
N ALA A 258 -28.57 11.73 -8.85
CA ALA A 258 -27.39 11.16 -9.49
C ALA A 258 -27.82 10.62 -10.87
N ALA A 259 -27.39 11.28 -11.94
CA ALA A 259 -27.60 10.81 -13.30
C ALA A 259 -26.93 9.44 -13.43
N GLY A 260 -27.72 8.38 -13.56
CA GLY A 260 -27.17 7.04 -13.76
C GLY A 260 -28.09 5.87 -13.43
N THR A 261 -29.29 5.82 -14.03
CA THR A 261 -29.92 4.53 -14.36
C THR A 261 -30.30 4.57 -15.84
N GLY A 262 -29.48 3.93 -16.66
CA GLY A 262 -29.70 3.71 -18.09
C GLY A 262 -28.90 2.50 -18.52
#